data_AF-F0R7X9-F1
#
_entry.id   AF-F0R7X9-F1
#
_cell.length_a   1.000
_cell.length_b   1.000
_cell.length_c   1.000
_cell.angle_alpha   90.00
_cell.angle_beta   90.00
_cell.angle_gamma   90.00
#
_symmetry.space_group_name_H-M   'P 1'
#
loop_
_entity.id
_entity.type
_entity.pdbx_description
1 polymer ?
#
loop_
_entity_poly.entity_id
_entity_poly.type
_entity_poly.pdbx_seq_one_letter_code
_entity_poly.pdbx_strand_id
1 'polypeptide(L)'
;MKTNRIYLSFILICCVTLLHAYPVETVVLQDGSVLEGYMSVQRPGKDIVFVAQKATIYVPSDKVVSIVRHETEVDKLSEQWKEWVKDNPNAVETLQGKKYLTLSDIVLEKTDANKDSVAMEHPRKIGANGTVWNVTPRKVRIVEKGAIVKYLDFAPNTYYLSWKDIRSIKRPVRGKTELSGTVDKIELHSDEILSGQIIEQVPGKFIRLLKDDGMVEVISSDKIVTQKKVKLNKTQRLIEQVPYIEILYAKPGKVVRGVLIEQNYGTKQTEGYVLFQQENDEILKCYSGDITEIRKEKNEAYAPLDDIIVRQDEFFVNRQKVNMMDVDERDSFLMLDVEGKPVVLKQDSIGGKLILETYDDMSNRECILLKLVQMKVKGKMRYVFTYEDLVQRSVRPSGVSVSANHTLKLEYPVSTGEYVIYKPQGKKVIWCKIE
;
A
#
# COMPACT_ATOMS: atom_id res chain seq x y z
N MET A 1 9.30 47.70 0.49
CA MET A 1 8.01 46.98 0.49
C MET A 1 8.31 45.49 0.57
N LYS A 2 8.06 44.86 1.73
CA LYS A 2 8.38 43.46 1.99
C LYS A 2 7.40 42.59 1.20
N THR A 3 7.90 41.90 0.19
CA THR A 3 7.18 40.88 -0.57
C THR A 3 6.65 39.82 0.40
N ASN A 4 5.34 39.57 0.37
CA ASN A 4 4.70 38.42 1.00
C ASN A 4 5.37 37.15 0.45
N ARG A 5 6.37 36.62 1.17
CA ARG A 5 6.86 35.26 0.95
C ARG A 5 5.73 34.33 1.37
N ILE A 6 4.94 33.90 0.40
CA ILE A 6 4.13 32.69 0.52
C ILE A 6 5.15 31.59 0.81
N TYR A 7 5.28 31.20 2.07
CA TYR A 7 6.05 30.02 2.45
C TYR A 7 5.31 28.84 1.82
N LEU A 8 5.74 28.44 0.62
CA LEU A 8 5.32 27.19 0.01
C LEU A 8 5.85 26.09 0.93
N SER A 9 4.97 25.71 1.85
CA SER A 9 5.04 24.56 2.73
C SER A 9 5.64 23.39 1.97
N PHE A 10 6.80 22.90 2.41
CA PHE A 10 7.25 21.56 2.07
C PHE A 10 6.16 20.56 2.50
N ILE A 11 6.17 19.36 1.93
CA ILE A 11 5.18 18.34 2.32
C ILE A 11 5.90 17.21 3.04
N LEU A 12 5.46 16.90 4.26
CA LEU A 12 5.77 15.65 4.95
C LEU A 12 4.92 14.57 4.29
N ILE A 13 5.52 13.78 3.39
CA ILE A 13 4.77 12.76 2.64
C ILE A 13 5.00 11.40 3.28
N CYS A 14 4.08 10.96 4.13
CA CYS A 14 3.93 9.55 4.53
C CYS A 14 3.38 8.74 3.36
N CYS A 15 4.09 7.70 2.93
CA CYS A 15 3.56 6.65 2.05
C CYS A 15 4.04 5.27 2.53
N VAL A 16 3.21 4.23 2.33
CA VAL A 16 3.36 2.82 2.77
C VAL A 16 2.76 1.85 1.70
N THR A 17 3.25 0.58 1.66
CA THR A 17 2.93 -0.68 0.90
C THR A 17 3.37 -0.91 -0.57
N LEU A 18 3.54 -2.22 -0.93
CA LEU A 18 4.67 -2.88 -1.66
C LEU A 18 4.23 -4.01 -2.63
N LEU A 19 5.22 -4.63 -3.29
CA LEU A 19 5.24 -5.93 -3.99
C LEU A 19 4.30 -6.01 -5.20
N HIS A 20 4.84 -5.68 -6.38
CA HIS A 20 4.14 -5.50 -7.68
C HIS A 20 3.24 -4.26 -7.81
N ALA A 21 2.97 -3.51 -6.73
CA ALA A 21 2.20 -2.28 -6.77
C ALA A 21 2.93 -1.18 -5.99
N TYR A 22 3.33 -0.11 -6.68
CA TYR A 22 3.80 1.13 -6.06
C TYR A 22 2.58 1.79 -5.38
N PRO A 23 2.69 2.43 -4.19
CA PRO A 23 1.55 3.12 -3.62
C PRO A 23 1.14 4.24 -4.58
N VAL A 24 -0.04 4.05 -5.15
CA VAL A 24 -0.59 4.93 -6.17
C VAL A 24 -1.18 6.14 -5.45
N GLU A 25 -0.36 7.16 -5.22
CA GLU A 25 -0.85 8.51 -4.97
C GLU A 25 -1.71 8.91 -6.17
N THR A 26 -2.82 9.59 -5.89
CA THR A 26 -3.65 10.18 -6.92
C THR A 26 -3.48 11.69 -6.90
N VAL A 27 -2.85 12.24 -7.93
CA VAL A 27 -2.79 13.68 -8.16
C VAL A 27 -3.94 14.08 -9.06
N VAL A 28 -4.87 14.87 -8.53
CA VAL A 28 -5.94 15.49 -9.30
C VAL A 28 -5.51 16.91 -9.65
N LEU A 29 -5.67 17.26 -10.92
CA LEU A 29 -5.23 18.52 -11.47
C LEU A 29 -6.41 19.48 -11.65
N GLN A 30 -6.12 20.77 -11.80
CA GLN A 30 -7.15 21.83 -11.88
C GLN A 30 -8.08 21.68 -13.08
N ASP A 31 -7.62 21.05 -14.16
CA ASP A 31 -8.40 20.74 -15.35
C ASP A 31 -9.23 19.46 -15.23
N GLY A 32 -9.14 18.76 -14.09
CA GLY A 32 -9.83 17.49 -13.85
C GLY A 32 -9.02 16.26 -14.22
N SER A 33 -7.84 16.42 -14.84
CA SER A 33 -6.94 15.30 -15.12
C SER A 33 -6.50 14.61 -13.82
N VAL A 34 -6.33 13.29 -13.89
CA VAL A 34 -6.01 12.43 -12.75
C VAL A 34 -4.79 11.60 -13.09
N LEU A 35 -3.76 11.70 -12.26
CA LEU A 35 -2.53 10.92 -12.36
C LEU A 35 -2.45 9.97 -11.17
N GLU A 36 -2.21 8.70 -11.45
CA GLU A 36 -2.12 7.61 -10.50
C GLU A 36 -0.69 7.05 -10.56
N GLY A 37 0.08 7.23 -9.49
CA GLY A 37 1.50 6.85 -9.44
C GLY A 37 2.19 7.40 -8.20
N TYR A 38 3.43 7.90 -8.32
CA TYR A 38 4.15 8.47 -7.18
C TYR A 38 4.90 9.75 -7.54
N MET A 39 4.97 10.68 -6.61
CA MET A 39 5.84 11.85 -6.74
C MET A 39 7.30 11.44 -6.51
N SER A 40 8.13 11.50 -7.55
CA SER A 40 9.53 11.09 -7.51
C SER A 40 10.48 12.21 -7.09
N VAL A 41 10.15 13.46 -7.43
CA VAL A 41 10.96 14.63 -7.09
C VAL A 41 10.06 15.77 -6.66
N GLN A 42 10.48 16.50 -5.63
CA GLN A 42 9.91 17.77 -5.22
C GLN A 42 10.99 18.85 -5.27
N ARG A 43 10.72 19.91 -6.04
CA ARG A 43 11.50 21.15 -6.05
C ARG A 43 10.68 22.24 -5.37
N PRO A 44 11.06 22.62 -4.15
CA PRO A 44 10.29 23.50 -3.30
C PRO A 44 10.03 24.85 -3.97
N GLY A 45 8.79 25.33 -3.92
CA GLY A 45 8.39 26.58 -4.57
C GLY A 45 8.41 26.56 -6.11
N LYS A 46 8.80 25.45 -6.75
CA LYS A 46 9.00 25.36 -8.20
C LYS A 46 8.08 24.33 -8.86
N ASP A 47 8.40 23.05 -8.72
CA ASP A 47 7.72 21.97 -9.43
C ASP A 47 7.78 20.66 -8.66
N ILE A 48 6.97 19.70 -9.12
CA ILE A 48 7.08 18.30 -8.76
C ILE A 48 7.28 17.48 -10.02
N VAL A 49 7.98 16.35 -9.88
CA VAL A 49 8.06 15.31 -10.90
C VAL A 49 7.23 14.14 -10.41
N PHE A 50 6.23 13.76 -11.20
CA PHE A 50 5.31 12.68 -10.88
C PHE A 50 5.46 11.56 -11.90
N VAL A 51 5.72 10.35 -11.44
CA VAL A 51 5.79 9.14 -12.28
C VAL A 51 4.44 8.45 -12.19
N ALA A 52 3.62 8.65 -13.22
CA ALA A 52 2.30 8.02 -13.32
C ALA A 52 2.43 6.63 -13.96
N GLN A 53 1.66 5.68 -13.44
CA GLN A 53 1.45 4.34 -14.02
C GLN A 53 0.09 4.24 -14.70
N LYS A 54 -0.83 5.13 -14.32
CA LYS A 54 -2.12 5.32 -14.96
C LYS A 54 -2.42 6.81 -14.99
N ALA A 55 -2.98 7.28 -16.09
CA ALA A 55 -3.39 8.67 -16.25
C ALA A 55 -4.74 8.74 -16.95
N THR A 56 -5.64 9.54 -16.40
CA THR A 56 -6.87 9.98 -17.08
C THR A 56 -6.72 11.45 -17.39
N ILE A 57 -6.58 11.80 -18.67
CA ILE A 57 -6.25 13.16 -19.09
C ILE A 57 -7.41 13.78 -19.86
N TYR A 58 -7.66 15.06 -19.58
CA TYR A 58 -8.62 15.90 -20.30
C TYR A 58 -7.89 16.86 -21.22
N VAL A 59 -8.29 16.88 -22.49
CA VAL A 59 -7.73 17.77 -23.51
C VAL A 59 -8.88 18.49 -24.22
N PRO A 60 -8.84 19.82 -24.39
CA PRO A 60 -9.80 20.50 -25.24
C PRO A 60 -9.73 20.01 -26.68
N SER A 61 -10.87 19.85 -27.35
CA SER A 61 -10.87 19.33 -28.72
C SER A 61 -10.16 20.23 -29.72
N ASP A 62 -10.09 21.54 -29.50
CA ASP A 62 -9.35 22.49 -30.34
C ASP A 62 -7.82 22.31 -30.26
N LYS A 63 -7.32 21.61 -29.23
CA LYS A 63 -5.90 21.24 -29.08
C LYS A 63 -5.55 19.91 -29.72
N VAL A 64 -6.54 19.16 -30.21
CA VAL A 64 -6.33 17.87 -30.89
C VAL A 64 -6.25 18.10 -32.39
N VAL A 65 -5.06 17.89 -32.95
CA VAL A 65 -4.79 18.02 -34.39
C VAL A 65 -5.30 16.80 -35.15
N SER A 66 -5.02 15.60 -34.65
CA SER A 66 -5.50 14.36 -35.25
C SER A 66 -5.53 13.20 -34.26
N ILE A 67 -6.32 12.18 -34.59
CA ILE A 67 -6.45 10.94 -33.82
C ILE A 67 -6.28 9.77 -34.78
N VAL A 68 -5.29 8.92 -34.51
CA VAL A 68 -5.05 7.67 -35.25
C VAL A 68 -5.51 6.51 -34.39
N ARG A 69 -6.34 5.62 -34.92
CA ARG A 69 -6.91 4.48 -34.18
C ARG A 69 -6.23 3.17 -34.58
N HIS A 70 -6.07 2.30 -33.60
CA HIS A 70 -5.43 0.99 -33.74
C HIS A 70 -6.30 -0.08 -33.05
N GLU A 71 -6.71 -1.09 -33.80
CA GLU A 71 -7.35 -2.27 -33.22
C GLU A 71 -6.28 -3.20 -32.66
N THR A 72 -6.34 -3.45 -31.35
CA THR A 72 -5.36 -4.29 -30.66
C THR A 72 -6.04 -5.49 -30.02
N GLU A 73 -5.56 -6.69 -30.33
CA GLU A 73 -6.07 -7.94 -29.73
C GLU A 73 -5.85 -7.92 -28.22
N VAL A 74 -6.92 -8.17 -27.44
CA VAL A 74 -6.91 -8.03 -25.97
C VAL A 74 -5.85 -8.91 -25.31
N ASP A 75 -5.62 -10.11 -25.84
CA ASP A 75 -4.64 -11.05 -25.30
C ASP A 75 -3.19 -10.53 -25.39
N LYS A 76 -2.92 -9.59 -26.29
CA LYS A 76 -1.60 -8.94 -26.49
C LYS A 76 -1.42 -7.68 -25.65
N LEU A 77 -2.46 -7.22 -24.95
CA LEU A 77 -2.38 -6.04 -24.12
C LEU A 77 -1.68 -6.32 -22.78
N SER A 78 -1.30 -5.26 -22.07
CA SER A 78 -0.83 -5.38 -20.69
C SER A 78 -1.94 -5.90 -19.77
N GLU A 79 -1.57 -6.48 -18.63
CA GLU A 79 -2.54 -6.98 -17.65
C GLU A 79 -3.51 -5.90 -17.18
N GLN A 80 -3.05 -4.64 -17.05
CA GLN A 80 -3.90 -3.49 -16.70
C GLN A 80 -5.02 -3.25 -17.72
N TRP A 81 -4.71 -3.34 -19.01
CA TRP A 81 -5.73 -3.24 -20.07
C TRP A 81 -6.68 -4.43 -20.08
N LYS A 82 -6.15 -5.66 -19.85
CA LYS A 82 -6.98 -6.87 -19.76
C LYS A 82 -7.95 -6.79 -18.58
N GLU A 83 -7.51 -6.30 -17.44
CA GLU A 83 -8.34 -6.05 -16.26
C GLU A 83 -9.39 -4.97 -16.54
N TRP A 84 -8.98 -3.82 -17.09
CA TRP A 84 -9.90 -2.75 -17.47
C TRP A 84 -10.99 -3.24 -18.44
N VAL A 85 -10.66 -4.11 -19.39
CA VAL A 85 -11.61 -4.73 -20.33
C VAL A 85 -12.65 -5.61 -19.62
N LYS A 86 -12.27 -6.33 -18.55
CA LYS A 86 -13.24 -7.15 -17.78
C LYS A 86 -14.33 -6.27 -17.18
N ASP A 87 -13.96 -5.08 -16.71
CA ASP A 87 -14.88 -4.10 -16.14
C ASP A 87 -15.63 -3.29 -17.21
N ASN A 88 -15.14 -3.28 -18.46
CA ASN A 88 -15.67 -2.49 -19.57
C ASN A 88 -15.95 -3.36 -20.81
N PRO A 89 -16.82 -4.39 -20.71
CA PRO A 89 -17.03 -5.35 -21.80
C PRO A 89 -17.55 -4.71 -23.09
N ASN A 90 -18.30 -3.60 -22.99
CA ASN A 90 -18.86 -2.87 -24.13
C ASN A 90 -17.81 -2.09 -24.93
N ALA A 91 -16.57 -1.96 -24.42
CA ALA A 91 -15.49 -1.29 -25.13
C ALA A 91 -14.73 -2.21 -26.10
N VAL A 92 -15.10 -3.50 -26.16
CA VAL A 92 -14.41 -4.53 -26.93
C VAL A 92 -15.26 -5.00 -28.10
N GLU A 93 -14.63 -5.11 -29.27
CA GLU A 93 -15.23 -5.70 -30.45
C GLU A 93 -14.81 -7.17 -30.57
N THR A 94 -15.75 -8.04 -30.94
CA THR A 94 -15.45 -9.46 -31.18
C THR A 94 -15.51 -9.75 -32.67
N LEU A 95 -14.37 -10.13 -33.24
CA LEU A 95 -14.21 -10.46 -34.66
C LEU A 95 -13.59 -11.84 -34.78
N GLN A 96 -14.27 -12.77 -35.47
CA GLN A 96 -13.80 -14.14 -35.70
C GLN A 96 -13.37 -14.88 -34.42
N GLY A 97 -14.11 -14.69 -33.32
CA GLY A 97 -13.83 -15.32 -32.02
C GLY A 97 -12.72 -14.65 -31.20
N LYS A 98 -12.08 -13.60 -31.73
CA LYS A 98 -11.05 -12.82 -31.04
C LYS A 98 -11.60 -11.48 -30.55
N LYS A 99 -11.09 -11.02 -29.42
CA LYS A 99 -11.48 -9.75 -28.78
C LYS A 99 -10.46 -8.66 -29.10
N TYR A 100 -10.95 -7.49 -29.51
CA TYR A 100 -10.14 -6.33 -29.87
C TYR A 100 -10.56 -5.08 -29.08
N LEU A 101 -9.57 -4.27 -28.70
CA LEU A 101 -9.76 -2.95 -28.09
C LEU A 101 -9.17 -1.88 -29.02
N THR A 102 -9.95 -0.86 -29.32
CA THR A 102 -9.49 0.33 -30.05
C THR A 102 -8.66 1.23 -29.14
N LEU A 103 -7.35 1.29 -29.39
CA LEU A 103 -6.43 2.27 -28.82
C LEU A 103 -6.14 3.38 -29.83
N SER A 104 -5.60 4.50 -29.37
CA SER A 104 -5.40 5.69 -30.18
C SER A 104 -4.07 6.38 -29.91
N ASP A 105 -3.48 6.93 -30.96
CA ASP A 105 -2.44 7.94 -30.84
C ASP A 105 -3.08 9.31 -31.08
N ILE A 106 -2.80 10.27 -30.19
CA ILE A 106 -3.37 11.61 -30.28
C ILE A 106 -2.26 12.60 -30.61
N VAL A 107 -2.41 13.28 -31.75
CA VAL A 107 -1.53 14.38 -32.13
C VAL A 107 -2.11 15.65 -31.55
N LEU A 108 -1.33 16.31 -30.71
CA LEU A 108 -1.69 17.57 -30.07
C LEU A 108 -1.00 18.73 -30.78
N GLU A 109 -1.62 19.91 -30.77
CA GLU A 109 -1.01 21.15 -31.24
C GLU A 109 0.35 21.38 -30.55
N LYS A 110 1.39 21.71 -31.32
CA LYS A 110 2.68 22.11 -30.76
C LYS A 110 2.60 23.58 -30.36
N THR A 111 3.05 23.91 -29.17
CA THR A 111 3.31 25.31 -28.79
C THR A 111 4.82 25.57 -28.74
N ASP A 112 5.26 26.65 -29.39
CA ASP A 112 6.63 27.15 -29.30
C ASP A 112 6.92 27.60 -27.86
N ALA A 113 7.76 26.84 -27.16
CA ALA A 113 8.19 27.13 -25.80
C ALA A 113 9.36 28.16 -25.75
N ASN A 114 9.33 29.17 -26.63
CA ASN A 114 10.33 30.25 -26.62
C ASN A 114 9.75 31.50 -25.96
N LYS A 115 9.85 31.55 -24.63
CA LYS A 115 10.08 32.74 -23.79
C LYS A 115 10.36 32.23 -22.37
N ASP A 116 11.55 32.53 -21.89
CA ASP A 116 12.16 32.14 -20.61
C ASP A 116 12.83 30.74 -20.54
N SER A 117 14.05 30.79 -21.05
CA SER A 117 15.21 29.91 -20.86
C SER A 117 15.39 29.34 -19.45
N VAL A 118 15.19 28.03 -19.30
CA VAL A 118 16.21 27.07 -18.84
C VAL A 118 15.95 25.76 -19.60
N ALA A 119 16.97 25.24 -20.28
CA ALA A 119 16.90 24.03 -21.11
C ALA A 119 16.13 22.88 -20.41
N MET A 120 14.98 22.51 -20.96
CA MET A 120 14.38 21.20 -20.72
C MET A 120 14.46 20.42 -22.02
N GLU A 121 15.07 19.23 -21.97
CA GLU A 121 15.26 18.32 -23.11
C GLU A 121 13.94 17.73 -23.67
N HIS A 122 12.78 18.13 -23.13
CA HIS A 122 11.48 17.60 -23.52
C HIS A 122 10.48 18.73 -23.84
N PRO A 123 9.90 18.76 -25.05
CA PRO A 123 8.92 19.77 -25.42
C PRO A 123 7.67 19.66 -24.54
N ARG A 124 7.31 20.78 -23.90
CA ARG A 124 6.14 20.97 -23.05
C ARG A 124 4.91 21.27 -23.92
N LYS A 125 3.78 20.61 -23.67
CA LYS A 125 2.46 20.80 -24.30
C LYS A 125 1.50 21.44 -23.29
N ILE A 126 0.47 22.14 -23.75
CA ILE A 126 -0.47 22.86 -22.90
C ILE A 126 -1.85 22.17 -22.91
N GLY A 127 -2.41 21.91 -21.73
CA GLY A 127 -3.75 21.42 -21.48
C GLY A 127 -4.79 22.54 -21.33
N ALA A 128 -6.03 22.15 -21.06
CA ALA A 128 -7.21 23.02 -21.11
C ALA A 128 -7.11 24.35 -20.35
N ASN A 129 -6.38 24.35 -19.23
CA ASN A 129 -6.33 25.48 -18.31
C ASN A 129 -4.94 26.12 -18.22
N GLY A 130 -4.08 25.91 -19.23
CA GLY A 130 -2.68 26.32 -19.15
C GLY A 130 -1.78 25.32 -18.41
N THR A 131 -2.30 24.15 -18.04
CA THR A 131 -1.54 23.07 -17.41
C THR A 131 -0.51 22.52 -18.40
N VAL A 132 0.73 22.31 -17.99
CA VAL A 132 1.76 21.85 -18.91
C VAL A 132 1.95 20.33 -18.83
N TRP A 133 1.68 19.61 -19.92
CA TRP A 133 1.96 18.19 -20.09
C TRP A 133 3.19 17.99 -20.96
N ASN A 134 4.12 17.12 -20.61
CA ASN A 134 5.28 16.79 -21.45
C ASN A 134 5.11 15.46 -22.21
N VAL A 135 3.91 14.87 -22.20
CA VAL A 135 3.67 13.50 -22.68
C VAL A 135 2.93 13.51 -24.02
N THR A 136 3.36 12.65 -24.94
CA THR A 136 2.63 12.40 -26.19
C THR A 136 1.73 11.19 -26.02
N PRO A 137 0.39 11.33 -26.16
CA PRO A 137 -0.52 10.21 -25.96
C PRO A 137 -0.33 9.17 -27.07
N ARG A 138 0.10 7.97 -26.70
CA ARG A 138 0.31 6.83 -27.59
C ARG A 138 -0.39 5.60 -27.04
N LYS A 139 -1.09 4.87 -27.91
CA LYS A 139 -1.86 3.67 -27.53
C LYS A 139 -2.79 3.89 -26.32
N VAL A 140 -3.44 5.06 -26.27
CA VAL A 140 -4.37 5.44 -25.21
C VAL A 140 -5.81 5.07 -25.57
N ARG A 141 -6.68 4.89 -24.59
CA ARG A 141 -8.12 4.69 -24.82
C ARG A 141 -8.87 6.01 -24.67
N ILE A 142 -9.48 6.51 -25.75
CA ILE A 142 -10.41 7.64 -25.65
C ILE A 142 -11.71 7.14 -25.02
N VAL A 143 -12.14 7.79 -23.94
CA VAL A 143 -13.34 7.43 -23.16
C VAL A 143 -14.45 8.48 -23.25
N GLU A 144 -14.12 9.74 -23.58
CA GLU A 144 -15.11 10.78 -23.88
C GLU A 144 -14.62 11.63 -25.06
N LYS A 145 -15.55 12.05 -25.93
CA LYS A 145 -15.27 12.89 -27.10
C LYS A 145 -16.40 13.92 -27.29
N GLY A 146 -16.05 15.16 -27.63
CA GLY A 146 -16.99 16.24 -27.90
C GLY A 146 -16.29 17.60 -27.85
N ALA A 147 -16.70 18.46 -26.92
CA ALA A 147 -15.96 19.68 -26.55
C ALA A 147 -14.58 19.40 -25.92
N ILE A 148 -14.46 18.22 -25.30
CA ILE A 148 -13.24 17.69 -24.73
C ILE A 148 -12.95 16.31 -25.32
N VAL A 149 -11.68 15.92 -25.29
CA VAL A 149 -11.20 14.56 -25.48
C VAL A 149 -10.64 14.10 -24.15
N LYS A 150 -11.27 13.09 -23.55
CA LYS A 150 -10.78 12.42 -22.35
C LYS A 150 -10.18 11.08 -22.75
N TYR A 151 -8.96 10.80 -22.31
CA TYR A 151 -8.31 9.52 -22.57
C TYR A 151 -7.71 8.89 -21.31
N LEU A 152 -7.66 7.57 -21.32
CA LEU A 152 -7.01 6.72 -20.34
C LEU A 152 -5.70 6.19 -20.91
N ASP A 153 -4.63 6.32 -20.13
CA ASP A 153 -3.30 5.84 -20.45
C ASP A 153 -2.78 4.96 -19.31
N PHE A 154 -2.32 3.75 -19.64
CA PHE A 154 -1.71 2.80 -18.70
C PHE A 154 -0.19 2.68 -18.93
N ALA A 155 0.38 3.45 -19.86
CA ALA A 155 1.83 3.50 -20.02
C ALA A 155 2.47 4.31 -18.88
N PRO A 156 3.62 3.85 -18.35
CA PRO A 156 4.36 4.61 -17.36
C PRO A 156 4.89 5.90 -17.99
N ASN A 157 4.55 7.04 -17.40
CA ASN A 157 4.87 8.36 -17.93
C ASN A 157 5.32 9.31 -16.81
N THR A 158 6.29 10.17 -17.13
CA THR A 158 6.79 11.19 -16.20
C THR A 158 6.15 12.54 -16.53
N TYR A 159 5.55 13.16 -15.52
CA TYR A 159 4.89 14.46 -15.60
C TYR A 159 5.66 15.50 -14.76
N TYR A 160 5.91 16.67 -15.32
CA TYR A 160 6.49 17.81 -14.61
C TYR A 160 5.39 18.82 -14.32
N LEU A 161 5.02 18.97 -13.05
CA LEU A 161 3.82 19.70 -12.65
C LEU A 161 4.20 20.90 -11.79
N SER A 162 3.55 22.03 -12.02
CA SER A 162 3.62 23.15 -11.07
C SER A 162 2.63 22.92 -9.92
N TRP A 163 2.96 23.43 -8.74
CA TRP A 163 2.07 23.39 -7.58
C TRP A 163 0.69 23.98 -7.83
N LYS A 164 0.60 25.01 -8.68
CA LYS A 164 -0.68 25.67 -9.04
C LYS A 164 -1.60 24.77 -9.86
N ASP A 165 -1.03 23.82 -10.60
CA ASP A 165 -1.78 22.92 -11.48
C ASP A 165 -2.40 21.77 -10.69
N ILE A 166 -1.94 21.55 -9.46
CA ILE A 166 -2.42 20.51 -8.56
C ILE A 166 -3.65 21.03 -7.81
N ARG A 167 -4.76 20.33 -7.96
CA ARG A 167 -5.98 20.55 -7.19
C ARG A 167 -5.93 19.81 -5.86
N SER A 168 -5.53 18.54 -5.86
CA SER A 168 -5.43 17.73 -4.65
C SER A 168 -4.50 16.55 -4.85
N ILE A 169 -3.86 16.10 -3.77
CA ILE A 169 -3.09 14.86 -3.70
C ILE A 169 -3.84 13.94 -2.74
N LYS A 170 -4.21 12.74 -3.20
CA LYS A 170 -4.92 11.74 -2.40
C LYS A 170 -4.07 10.50 -2.19
N ARG A 171 -4.22 9.89 -1.03
CA ARG A 171 -3.53 8.67 -0.64
C ARG A 171 -4.55 7.56 -0.36
N PRO A 172 -4.25 6.30 -0.70
CA PRO A 172 -5.10 5.20 -0.33
C PRO A 172 -5.21 5.10 1.19
N VAL A 173 -6.40 4.78 1.68
CA VAL A 173 -6.61 4.46 3.09
C VAL A 173 -5.88 3.16 3.39
N ARG A 174 -5.10 3.13 4.47
CA ARG A 174 -4.40 1.94 4.93
C ARG A 174 -5.42 0.83 5.20
N GLY A 175 -5.14 -0.37 4.70
CA GLY A 175 -5.97 -1.55 4.94
C GLY A 175 -5.96 -1.94 6.42
N LYS A 176 -7.08 -2.46 6.93
CA LYS A 176 -7.16 -2.89 8.35
C LYS A 176 -6.18 -4.03 8.70
N THR A 177 -5.79 -4.82 7.70
CA THR A 177 -4.83 -5.91 7.89
C THR A 177 -3.38 -5.45 7.82
N GLU A 178 -3.10 -4.27 7.23
CA GLU A 178 -1.74 -3.75 7.11
C GLU A 178 -1.22 -3.30 8.47
N LEU A 179 -0.33 -4.09 9.06
CA LEU A 179 0.23 -3.84 10.40
C LEU A 179 1.47 -2.93 10.36
N SER A 180 2.10 -2.80 9.20
CA SER A 180 3.25 -1.90 9.00
C SER A 180 2.81 -0.56 8.44
N GLY A 181 3.50 0.51 8.85
CA GLY A 181 3.33 1.81 8.24
C GLY A 181 3.64 2.97 9.18
N THR A 182 3.04 4.12 8.90
CA THR A 182 3.20 5.32 9.71
C THR A 182 1.86 5.89 10.13
N VAL A 183 1.86 6.53 11.29
CA VAL A 183 0.76 7.38 11.77
C VAL A 183 1.24 8.82 11.72
N ASP A 184 0.43 9.69 11.13
CA ASP A 184 0.64 11.12 11.08
C ASP A 184 0.22 11.72 12.42
N LYS A 185 1.13 12.47 13.07
CA LYS A 185 0.83 13.32 14.21
C LYS A 185 0.92 14.78 13.79
N ILE A 186 -0.19 15.51 13.93
CA ILE A 186 -0.32 16.91 13.52
C ILE A 186 -0.43 17.77 14.77
N GLU A 187 0.54 18.64 14.97
CA GLU A 187 0.53 19.62 16.06
C GLU A 187 0.02 20.95 15.52
N LEU A 188 -1.00 21.51 16.16
CA LEU A 188 -1.62 22.77 15.76
C LEU A 188 -1.08 23.94 16.58
N HIS A 189 -1.29 25.17 16.09
CA HIS A 189 -0.99 26.39 16.84
C HIS A 189 -1.81 26.55 18.14
N SER A 190 -2.85 25.75 18.31
CA SER A 190 -3.64 25.63 19.55
C SER A 190 -3.04 24.67 20.57
N ASP A 191 -1.84 24.11 20.31
CA ASP A 191 -1.19 23.04 21.06
C ASP A 191 -1.94 21.69 21.05
N GLU A 192 -3.03 21.59 20.29
CA GLU A 192 -3.72 20.33 20.04
C GLU A 192 -2.86 19.41 19.16
N ILE A 193 -2.79 18.13 19.56
CA ILE A 193 -2.09 17.08 18.82
C ILE A 193 -3.11 16.06 18.30
N LEU A 194 -3.24 16.02 16.98
CA LEU A 194 -4.11 15.09 16.28
C LEU A 194 -3.29 13.92 15.75
N SER A 195 -3.87 12.72 15.75
CA SER A 195 -3.23 11.51 15.22
C SER A 195 -4.14 10.82 14.19
N GLY A 196 -3.58 10.33 13.08
CA GLY A 196 -4.34 9.62 12.05
C GLY A 196 -3.52 9.33 10.80
N GLN A 197 -4.19 9.25 9.65
CA GLN A 197 -3.58 9.12 8.32
C GLN A 197 -3.99 10.29 7.44
N ILE A 198 -3.03 10.99 6.82
CA ILE A 198 -3.36 12.02 5.82
C ILE A 198 -3.83 11.34 4.53
N ILE A 199 -5.13 11.39 4.25
CA ILE A 199 -5.75 10.75 3.08
C ILE A 199 -5.91 11.70 1.90
N GLU A 200 -5.93 13.01 2.15
CA GLU A 200 -6.01 14.03 1.10
C GLU A 200 -5.29 15.30 1.53
N GLN A 201 -4.68 15.98 0.57
CA GLN A 201 -4.07 17.28 0.74
C GLN A 201 -4.45 18.19 -0.42
N VAL A 202 -4.90 19.40 -0.10
CA VAL A 202 -5.07 20.49 -1.06
C VAL A 202 -3.94 21.49 -0.82
N PRO A 203 -2.93 21.57 -1.71
CA PRO A 203 -1.73 22.37 -1.48
C PRO A 203 -2.04 23.81 -1.07
N GLY A 204 -1.44 24.24 0.05
CA GLY A 204 -1.60 25.59 0.60
C GLY A 204 -2.97 25.90 1.20
N LYS A 205 -3.89 24.92 1.30
CA LYS A 205 -5.22 25.13 1.87
C LYS A 205 -5.47 24.26 3.10
N PHE A 206 -5.53 22.95 2.94
CA PHE A 206 -5.83 22.04 4.06
C PHE A 206 -5.34 20.61 3.79
N ILE A 207 -5.27 19.82 4.86
CA ILE A 207 -5.17 18.37 4.82
C ILE A 207 -6.46 17.74 5.36
N ARG A 208 -6.73 16.49 4.96
CA ARG A 208 -7.74 15.63 5.58
C ARG A 208 -7.05 14.48 6.29
N LEU A 209 -7.26 14.40 7.59
CA LEU A 209 -6.69 13.40 8.48
C LEU A 209 -7.79 12.39 8.88
N LEU A 210 -7.65 11.15 8.45
CA LEU A 210 -8.52 10.05 8.88
C LEU A 210 -8.05 9.53 10.24
N LYS A 211 -8.90 9.62 11.26
CA LYS A 211 -8.67 9.10 12.60
C LYS A 211 -9.01 7.60 12.70
N ASP A 212 -8.52 6.95 13.73
CA ASP A 212 -8.72 5.51 13.97
C ASP A 212 -10.19 5.14 14.23
N ASP A 213 -11.00 6.09 14.69
CA ASP A 213 -12.45 5.95 14.86
C ASP A 213 -13.25 6.10 13.55
N GLY A 214 -12.57 6.41 12.43
CA GLY A 214 -13.16 6.63 11.13
C GLY A 214 -13.60 8.08 10.87
N MET A 215 -13.44 9.00 11.83
CA MET A 215 -13.72 10.42 11.61
C MET A 215 -12.66 11.04 10.69
N VAL A 216 -13.09 11.88 9.75
CA VAL A 216 -12.17 12.69 8.93
C VAL A 216 -12.13 14.11 9.45
N GLU A 217 -10.95 14.54 9.88
CA GLU A 217 -10.70 15.90 10.34
C GLU A 217 -10.08 16.74 9.22
N VAL A 218 -10.64 17.93 8.97
CA VAL A 218 -10.17 18.85 7.93
C VAL A 218 -9.38 19.97 8.59
N ILE A 219 -8.06 19.97 8.39
CA ILE A 219 -7.13 20.86 9.09
C ILE A 219 -6.56 21.86 8.09
N SER A 220 -6.83 23.14 8.33
CA SER A 220 -6.26 24.22 7.51
C SER A 220 -4.74 24.26 7.63
N SER A 221 -4.03 24.39 6.52
CA SER A 221 -2.56 24.29 6.48
C SER A 221 -1.87 25.39 7.31
N ASP A 222 -2.48 26.56 7.43
CA ASP A 222 -1.99 27.69 8.23
C ASP A 222 -2.14 27.48 9.74
N LYS A 223 -2.88 26.45 10.18
CA LYS A 223 -3.01 26.09 11.60
C LYS A 223 -1.95 25.10 12.07
N ILE A 224 -1.19 24.50 11.16
CA ILE A 224 -0.28 23.40 11.46
C ILE A 224 1.10 23.94 11.84
N VAL A 225 1.59 23.58 13.02
CA VAL A 225 2.97 23.85 13.48
C VAL A 225 3.90 22.77 12.96
N THR A 226 3.59 21.52 13.28
CA THR A 226 4.37 20.36 12.88
C THR A 226 3.52 19.23 12.34
N GLN A 227 4.12 18.45 11.43
CA GLN A 227 3.65 17.14 11.04
C GLN A 227 4.75 16.15 11.38
N LYS A 228 4.41 15.03 11.99
CA LYS A 228 5.37 13.98 12.37
C LYS A 228 4.89 12.62 11.89
N LYS A 229 5.83 11.80 11.44
CA LYS A 229 5.62 10.37 11.17
C LYS A 229 6.07 9.59 12.38
N VAL A 230 5.19 8.74 12.90
CA VAL A 230 5.56 7.78 13.93
C VAL A 230 5.25 6.37 13.44
N LYS A 231 6.01 5.39 13.96
CA LYS A 231 5.81 3.98 13.63
C LYS A 231 4.38 3.55 13.96
N LEU A 232 3.73 2.86 13.02
CA LEU A 232 2.47 2.16 13.28
C LEU A 232 2.74 0.94 14.18
N ASN A 233 3.63 0.07 13.72
CA ASN A 233 4.11 -1.06 14.52
C ASN A 233 5.32 -0.63 15.37
N LYS A 234 5.14 -0.61 16.69
CA LYS A 234 6.17 -0.17 17.64
C LYS A 234 7.36 -1.12 17.73
N THR A 235 7.17 -2.41 17.48
CA THR A 235 8.24 -3.43 17.59
C THR A 235 9.04 -3.58 16.31
N GLN A 236 8.56 -3.06 15.19
CA GLN A 236 9.27 -3.01 13.92
C GLN A 236 10.14 -1.74 13.82
N ARG A 237 11.23 -1.76 13.03
CA ARG A 237 12.00 -0.53 12.76
C ARG A 237 11.18 0.42 11.88
N LEU A 238 11.50 1.71 11.89
CA LEU A 238 10.79 2.68 11.04
C LEU A 238 11.09 2.43 9.56
N ILE A 239 12.37 2.19 9.23
CA ILE A 239 12.79 1.97 7.85
C ILE A 239 12.11 0.74 7.23
N GLU A 240 11.82 -0.29 8.02
CA GLU A 240 11.10 -1.50 7.57
C GLU A 240 9.60 -1.25 7.31
N GLN A 241 9.09 -0.09 7.69
CA GLN A 241 7.67 0.29 7.56
C GLN A 241 7.40 1.29 6.43
N VAL A 242 8.44 1.81 5.77
CA VAL A 242 8.30 2.81 4.70
C VAL A 242 8.83 2.27 3.36
N PRO A 243 8.13 2.48 2.23
CA PRO A 243 8.45 1.92 0.92
C PRO A 243 9.49 2.73 0.16
N TYR A 244 9.73 3.97 0.58
CA TYR A 244 10.70 4.86 -0.03
C TYR A 244 11.61 5.46 1.02
N ILE A 245 12.83 5.72 0.58
CA ILE A 245 13.77 6.58 1.28
C ILE A 245 13.82 7.91 0.55
N GLU A 246 13.82 9.00 1.31
CA GLU A 246 14.00 10.32 0.77
C GLU A 246 15.50 10.67 0.66
N ILE A 247 15.87 11.30 -0.45
CA ILE A 247 17.18 11.90 -0.67
C ILE A 247 16.99 13.41 -0.79
N LEU A 248 17.50 14.14 0.18
CA LEU A 248 17.42 15.58 0.29
C LEU A 248 18.73 16.23 -0.17
N TYR A 249 18.62 17.18 -1.10
CA TYR A 249 19.71 18.03 -1.55
C TYR A 249 19.54 19.42 -0.94
N ALA A 250 20.48 19.85 -0.11
CA ALA A 250 20.48 21.14 0.57
C ALA A 250 21.76 21.95 0.31
N LYS A 251 21.70 23.26 0.52
CA LYS A 251 22.85 24.15 0.35
C LYS A 251 23.80 24.12 1.56
N PRO A 252 25.12 24.32 1.35
CA PRO A 252 25.84 24.24 0.08
C PRO A 252 26.28 22.79 -0.20
N GLY A 253 25.50 22.03 -0.97
CA GLY A 253 25.87 20.69 -1.45
C GLY A 253 25.67 19.53 -0.47
N LYS A 254 24.99 19.76 0.66
CA LYS A 254 24.65 18.71 1.63
C LYS A 254 23.65 17.74 1.02
N VAL A 255 23.93 16.44 1.10
CA VAL A 255 23.00 15.37 0.72
C VAL A 255 22.65 14.57 1.95
N VAL A 256 21.36 14.42 2.25
CA VAL A 256 20.86 13.61 3.36
C VAL A 256 19.98 12.51 2.80
N ARG A 257 20.22 11.27 3.23
CA ARG A 257 19.42 10.10 2.89
C ARG A 257 18.80 9.53 4.15
N GLY A 258 17.48 9.34 4.16
CA GLY A 258 16.77 8.79 5.31
C GLY A 258 15.26 8.91 5.17
N VAL A 259 14.54 8.57 6.23
CA VAL A 259 13.08 8.73 6.30
C VAL A 259 12.77 10.11 6.84
N LEU A 260 12.00 10.92 6.09
CA LEU A 260 11.52 12.22 6.55
C LEU A 260 10.48 12.01 7.66
N ILE A 261 10.83 12.27 8.92
CA ILE A 261 10.01 11.97 10.11
C ILE A 261 9.31 13.17 10.72
N GLU A 262 9.78 14.39 10.47
CA GLU A 262 9.13 15.60 10.98
C GLU A 262 9.30 16.73 9.99
N GLN A 263 8.27 17.55 9.90
CA GLN A 263 8.30 18.83 9.25
C GLN A 263 7.70 19.86 10.18
N ASN A 264 8.46 20.91 10.44
CA ASN A 264 8.04 22.11 11.12
C ASN A 264 7.91 23.25 10.11
N TYR A 265 6.77 23.91 10.07
CA TYR A 265 6.49 24.97 9.09
C TYR A 265 7.13 26.32 9.43
N GLY A 266 7.73 26.45 10.62
CA GLY A 266 8.26 27.70 11.13
C GLY A 266 7.14 28.70 11.43
N THR A 267 7.55 29.93 11.65
CA THR A 267 6.65 31.08 11.83
C THR A 267 7.20 32.26 11.04
N LYS A 268 6.66 33.46 11.23
CA LYS A 268 7.28 34.68 10.68
C LYS A 268 8.64 34.97 11.32
N GLN A 269 8.91 34.42 12.51
CA GLN A 269 10.10 34.67 13.32
C GLN A 269 11.08 33.50 13.33
N THR A 270 10.59 32.28 13.10
CA THR A 270 11.39 31.05 13.14
C THR A 270 11.40 30.36 11.79
N GLU A 271 12.58 29.93 11.35
CA GLU A 271 12.69 29.17 10.11
C GLU A 271 12.12 27.76 10.29
N GLY A 272 11.33 27.32 9.32
CA GLY A 272 10.85 25.94 9.27
C GLY A 272 11.99 24.96 9.00
N TYR A 273 11.79 23.70 9.38
CA TYR A 273 12.80 22.66 9.22
C TYR A 273 12.16 21.30 8.99
N VAL A 274 12.99 20.34 8.60
CA VAL A 274 12.63 18.93 8.50
C VAL A 274 13.64 18.08 9.26
N LEU A 275 13.17 16.96 9.82
CA LEU A 275 14.01 15.95 10.45
C LEU A 275 13.99 14.66 9.61
N PHE A 276 15.18 14.09 9.41
CA PHE A 276 15.36 12.80 8.77
C PHE A 276 15.94 11.79 9.75
N GLN A 277 15.34 10.61 9.81
CA GLN A 277 15.93 9.46 10.50
C GLN A 277 16.71 8.63 9.48
N GLN A 278 18.01 8.49 9.71
CA GLN A 278 18.89 7.68 8.90
C GLN A 278 18.80 6.19 9.29
N GLU A 279 19.44 5.32 8.51
CA GLU A 279 19.40 3.87 8.72
C GLU A 279 20.07 3.40 10.02
N ASN A 280 21.04 4.18 10.53
CA ASN A 280 21.66 4.01 11.84
C ASN A 280 20.84 4.62 12.99
N ASP A 281 19.60 5.04 12.71
CA ASP A 281 18.68 5.71 13.63
C ASP A 281 19.12 7.13 14.09
N GLU A 282 20.17 7.69 13.48
CA GLU A 282 20.57 9.09 13.68
C GLU A 282 19.53 10.05 13.10
N ILE A 283 19.25 11.15 13.81
CA ILE A 283 18.31 12.18 13.38
C ILE A 283 19.07 13.43 12.90
N LEU A 284 18.90 13.76 11.62
CA LEU A 284 19.47 14.96 11.01
C LEU A 284 18.40 16.03 10.77
N LYS A 285 18.70 17.25 11.23
CA LYS A 285 17.90 18.45 10.96
C LYS A 285 18.39 19.18 9.72
N CYS A 286 17.47 19.60 8.86
CA CYS A 286 17.73 20.50 7.73
C CYS A 286 16.71 21.64 7.72
N TYR A 287 17.17 22.88 7.54
CA TYR A 287 16.29 24.03 7.44
C TYR A 287 15.62 24.09 6.07
N SER A 288 14.35 24.48 6.04
CA SER A 288 13.54 24.45 4.82
C SER A 288 14.07 25.39 3.74
N GLY A 289 14.69 26.52 4.11
CA GLY A 289 15.26 27.47 3.16
C GLY A 289 16.49 26.95 2.41
N ASP A 290 17.18 25.96 2.97
CA ASP A 290 18.40 25.38 2.38
C ASP A 290 18.09 24.27 1.38
N ILE A 291 16.90 23.67 1.44
CA ILE A 291 16.55 22.51 0.64
C ILE A 291 16.22 22.94 -0.78
N THR A 292 16.91 22.31 -1.73
CA THR A 292 16.76 22.57 -3.17
C THR A 292 15.93 21.50 -3.87
N GLU A 293 16.00 20.26 -3.37
CA GLU A 293 15.31 19.13 -3.98
C GLU A 293 15.14 18.00 -2.96
N ILE A 294 14.01 17.30 -3.03
CA ILE A 294 13.78 16.03 -2.35
C ILE A 294 13.43 14.99 -3.41
N ARG A 295 14.18 13.88 -3.46
CA ARG A 295 13.91 12.73 -4.32
C ARG A 295 13.43 11.55 -3.50
N LYS A 296 12.74 10.63 -4.14
CA LYS A 296 12.42 9.31 -3.59
C LYS A 296 13.15 8.22 -4.36
N GLU A 297 13.63 7.24 -3.61
CA GLU A 297 14.09 5.97 -4.15
C GLU A 297 13.44 4.79 -3.41
N LYS A 298 13.38 3.64 -4.08
CA LYS A 298 12.84 2.41 -3.48
C LYS A 298 13.65 2.06 -2.23
N ASN A 299 12.94 1.73 -1.16
CA ASN A 299 13.56 1.23 0.05
C ASN A 299 13.69 -0.30 0.00
N GLU A 300 14.92 -0.81 -0.14
CA GLU A 300 15.18 -2.25 -0.13
C GLU A 300 15.01 -2.89 1.26
N ALA A 301 15.04 -2.09 2.34
CA ALA A 301 14.79 -2.58 3.70
C ALA A 301 13.29 -2.69 4.04
N TYR A 302 12.40 -2.32 3.11
CA TYR A 302 10.97 -2.31 3.39
C TYR A 302 10.40 -3.73 3.52
N ALA A 303 9.81 -4.04 4.67
CA ALA A 303 9.39 -5.37 5.06
C ALA A 303 7.98 -5.35 5.73
N PRO A 304 6.90 -5.10 4.97
CA PRO A 304 5.57 -4.94 5.52
C PRO A 304 5.07 -6.22 6.17
N LEU A 305 4.40 -6.02 7.29
CA LEU A 305 3.63 -7.02 8.01
C LEU A 305 2.16 -6.83 7.66
N ASP A 306 1.52 -7.93 7.31
CA ASP A 306 0.09 -7.98 7.02
C ASP A 306 -0.56 -9.06 7.89
N ASP A 307 -1.85 -8.89 8.13
CA ASP A 307 -2.63 -9.76 8.97
C ASP A 307 -3.86 -10.33 8.27
N ILE A 308 -4.62 -11.13 9.01
CA ILE A 308 -5.97 -11.49 8.62
C ILE A 308 -6.92 -11.03 9.73
N ILE A 309 -8.15 -10.72 9.36
CA ILE A 309 -9.21 -10.46 10.34
C ILE A 309 -9.85 -11.80 10.68
N VAL A 310 -9.64 -12.28 11.90
CA VAL A 310 -10.20 -13.54 12.39
C VAL A 310 -11.35 -13.27 13.34
N ARG A 311 -12.53 -13.83 13.06
CA ARG A 311 -13.67 -13.76 13.99
C ARG A 311 -13.53 -14.81 15.09
N GLN A 312 -14.28 -14.67 16.19
CA GLN A 312 -14.17 -15.52 17.39
C GLN A 312 -14.20 -17.04 17.13
N ASP A 313 -14.96 -17.50 16.14
CA ASP A 313 -15.10 -18.93 15.80
C ASP A 313 -14.35 -19.35 14.53
N GLU A 314 -13.53 -18.46 13.97
CA GLU A 314 -12.77 -18.74 12.76
C GLU A 314 -11.35 -19.20 13.09
N PHE A 315 -10.88 -20.18 12.34
CA PHE A 315 -9.55 -20.72 12.48
C PHE A 315 -8.88 -20.74 11.11
N PHE A 316 -7.59 -20.44 11.10
CA PHE A 316 -6.76 -20.53 9.92
C PHE A 316 -5.50 -21.30 10.25
N VAL A 317 -5.02 -22.09 9.29
CA VAL A 317 -3.70 -22.70 9.35
C VAL A 317 -2.88 -22.16 8.19
N ASN A 318 -1.79 -21.45 8.50
CA ASN A 318 -0.93 -20.81 7.51
C ASN A 318 -1.74 -20.02 6.46
N ARG A 319 -2.61 -19.11 6.92
CA ARG A 319 -3.54 -18.29 6.11
C ARG A 319 -4.66 -19.04 5.36
N GLN A 320 -4.76 -20.36 5.47
CA GLN A 320 -5.88 -21.12 4.90
C GLN A 320 -7.01 -21.22 5.92
N LYS A 321 -8.22 -20.81 5.57
CA LYS A 321 -9.38 -20.95 6.46
C LYS A 321 -9.72 -22.42 6.65
N VAL A 322 -9.93 -22.83 7.89
CA VAL A 322 -10.21 -24.23 8.26
C VAL A 322 -11.40 -24.28 9.21
N ASN A 323 -12.06 -25.43 9.24
CA ASN A 323 -13.07 -25.73 10.24
C ASN A 323 -12.48 -26.71 11.26
N MET A 324 -12.83 -26.52 12.52
CA MET A 324 -12.54 -27.55 13.51
C MET A 324 -13.56 -28.69 13.40
N MET A 325 -13.09 -29.91 13.60
CA MET A 325 -13.88 -31.14 13.62
C MET A 325 -14.04 -31.61 15.06
N ASP A 326 -15.12 -32.33 15.34
CA ASP A 326 -15.30 -32.99 16.63
C ASP A 326 -14.43 -34.25 16.72
N VAL A 327 -14.06 -34.62 17.94
CA VAL A 327 -13.30 -35.84 18.23
C VAL A 327 -14.26 -36.92 18.75
N ASP A 328 -14.20 -38.11 18.17
CA ASP A 328 -14.95 -39.28 18.66
C ASP A 328 -14.15 -39.95 19.79
N GLU A 329 -14.65 -39.84 21.02
CA GLU A 329 -14.02 -40.41 22.22
C GLU A 329 -14.62 -41.78 22.54
N ARG A 330 -13.81 -42.85 22.44
CA ARG A 330 -14.22 -44.22 22.80
C ARG A 330 -13.06 -45.00 23.39
N ASP A 331 -13.32 -45.78 24.42
CA ASP A 331 -12.35 -46.70 25.02
C ASP A 331 -11.01 -45.99 25.37
N SER A 332 -11.10 -44.74 25.87
CA SER A 332 -9.97 -43.84 26.17
C SER A 332 -9.16 -43.32 24.97
N PHE A 333 -9.58 -43.63 23.73
CA PHE A 333 -9.02 -43.08 22.50
C PHE A 333 -9.82 -41.89 22.00
N LEU A 334 -9.11 -40.83 21.63
CA LEU A 334 -9.60 -39.67 20.90
C LEU A 334 -9.33 -39.92 19.41
N MET A 335 -10.38 -40.14 18.64
CA MET A 335 -10.30 -40.52 17.22
C MET A 335 -10.76 -39.37 16.33
N LEU A 336 -10.07 -39.18 15.20
CA LEU A 336 -10.53 -38.28 14.15
C LEU A 336 -11.74 -38.88 13.41
N ASP A 337 -12.71 -38.04 13.07
CA ASP A 337 -13.83 -38.44 12.20
C ASP A 337 -13.30 -38.91 10.84
N VAL A 338 -13.83 -40.03 10.35
CA VAL A 338 -13.38 -40.72 9.14
C VAL A 338 -13.78 -39.96 7.88
N GLU A 339 -14.75 -39.04 7.97
CA GLU A 339 -15.18 -38.17 6.86
C GLU A 339 -14.36 -36.88 6.77
N GLY A 340 -13.63 -36.52 7.82
CA GLY A 340 -12.74 -35.37 7.86
C GLY A 340 -11.61 -35.50 6.84
N LYS A 341 -11.28 -34.41 6.14
CA LYS A 341 -10.09 -34.35 5.27
C LYS A 341 -9.02 -33.49 5.91
N PRO A 342 -7.73 -33.90 5.85
CA PRO A 342 -6.66 -33.06 6.36
C PRO A 342 -6.51 -31.81 5.51
N VAL A 343 -6.08 -30.73 6.16
CA VAL A 343 -5.53 -29.55 5.51
C VAL A 343 -4.14 -29.93 5.02
N VAL A 344 -3.94 -29.96 3.70
CA VAL A 344 -2.67 -30.39 3.08
C VAL A 344 -1.78 -29.17 2.86
N LEU A 345 -0.60 -29.19 3.47
CA LEU A 345 0.39 -28.12 3.43
C LEU A 345 1.70 -28.67 2.88
N LYS A 346 2.37 -27.91 2.01
CA LYS A 346 3.71 -28.26 1.52
C LYS A 346 4.77 -27.76 2.49
N GLN A 347 5.71 -28.60 2.88
CA GLN A 347 6.75 -28.28 3.86
C GLN A 347 7.54 -27.02 3.46
N ASP A 348 7.94 -26.93 2.19
CA ASP A 348 8.68 -25.79 1.64
C ASP A 348 7.88 -24.48 1.70
N SER A 349 6.55 -24.55 1.56
CA SER A 349 5.68 -23.37 1.57
C SER A 349 5.43 -22.81 2.97
N ILE A 350 5.58 -23.63 4.02
CA ILE A 350 5.34 -23.23 5.41
C ILE A 350 6.62 -23.00 6.21
N GLY A 351 7.80 -23.21 5.59
CA GLY A 351 9.09 -22.96 6.23
C GLY A 351 9.33 -23.79 7.50
N GLY A 352 8.79 -25.01 7.56
CA GLY A 352 8.89 -25.89 8.73
C GLY A 352 8.09 -25.44 9.95
N LYS A 353 7.14 -24.50 9.80
CA LYS A 353 6.28 -24.02 10.88
C LYS A 353 4.81 -24.12 10.50
N LEU A 354 4.04 -24.79 11.34
CA LEU A 354 2.59 -24.72 11.30
C LEU A 354 2.15 -23.52 12.14
N ILE A 355 1.35 -22.63 11.55
CA ILE A 355 0.86 -21.43 12.23
C ILE A 355 -0.65 -21.54 12.36
N LEU A 356 -1.15 -21.69 13.59
CA LEU A 356 -2.57 -21.50 13.87
C LEU A 356 -2.83 -20.02 14.07
N GLU A 357 -3.81 -19.49 13.35
CA GLU A 357 -4.28 -18.11 13.47
C GLU A 357 -5.76 -18.12 13.84
N THR A 358 -6.10 -17.51 14.98
CA THR A 358 -7.43 -17.53 15.57
C THR A 358 -7.69 -16.22 16.30
N TYR A 359 -8.92 -15.96 16.73
CA TYR A 359 -9.19 -14.83 17.63
C TYR A 359 -8.52 -15.05 19.00
N ASP A 360 -8.00 -13.98 19.59
CA ASP A 360 -7.35 -14.03 20.89
C ASP A 360 -8.37 -14.22 22.03
N ASP A 361 -8.58 -15.48 22.40
CA ASP A 361 -9.31 -15.87 23.60
C ASP A 361 -8.48 -16.87 24.43
N MET A 362 -8.79 -16.96 25.74
CA MET A 362 -8.05 -17.82 26.66
C MET A 362 -8.08 -19.29 26.24
N SER A 363 -9.19 -19.75 25.66
CA SER A 363 -9.37 -21.15 25.24
C SER A 363 -8.51 -21.53 24.04
N ASN A 364 -8.32 -20.58 23.12
CA ASN A 364 -7.55 -20.73 21.90
C ASN A 364 -6.05 -20.72 22.19
N ARG A 365 -5.62 -20.00 23.24
CA ARG A 365 -4.23 -20.03 23.72
C ARG A 365 -3.82 -21.41 24.25
N GLU A 366 -4.78 -22.24 24.64
CA GLU A 366 -4.53 -23.60 25.11
C GLU A 366 -4.41 -24.63 23.98
N CYS A 367 -4.58 -24.23 22.72
CA CYS A 367 -4.38 -25.12 21.58
C CYS A 367 -2.98 -25.74 21.61
N ILE A 368 -2.93 -27.05 21.36
CA ILE A 368 -1.68 -27.82 21.36
C ILE A 368 -1.59 -28.67 20.09
N LEU A 369 -0.37 -28.84 19.60
CA LEU A 369 -0.10 -29.67 18.45
C LEU A 369 0.31 -31.07 18.91
N LEU A 370 -0.17 -32.09 18.20
CA LEU A 370 0.27 -33.47 18.35
C LEU A 370 0.61 -34.06 16.98
N LYS A 371 1.68 -34.85 16.91
CA LYS A 371 1.94 -35.70 15.74
C LYS A 371 1.10 -36.96 15.85
N LEU A 372 0.26 -37.21 14.86
CA LEU A 372 -0.66 -38.34 14.84
C LEU A 372 0.08 -39.65 14.57
N VAL A 373 -0.44 -40.72 15.17
CA VAL A 373 -0.05 -42.10 14.90
C VAL A 373 -1.27 -42.89 14.45
N GLN A 374 -1.06 -43.89 13.61
CA GLN A 374 -2.13 -44.80 13.22
C GLN A 374 -2.13 -46.04 14.11
N MET A 375 -3.31 -46.43 14.58
CA MET A 375 -3.51 -47.66 15.34
C MET A 375 -4.71 -48.45 14.81
N LYS A 376 -4.68 -49.76 15.02
CA LYS A 376 -5.78 -50.65 14.64
C LYS A 376 -6.86 -50.61 15.72
N VAL A 377 -7.97 -49.92 15.45
CA VAL A 377 -9.14 -49.86 16.33
C VAL A 377 -10.29 -50.65 15.70
N LYS A 378 -10.79 -51.68 16.39
CA LYS A 378 -11.83 -52.59 15.90
C LYS A 378 -11.57 -53.11 14.47
N GLY A 379 -10.31 -53.45 14.17
CA GLY A 379 -9.91 -54.00 12.89
C GLY A 379 -9.56 -52.98 11.80
N LYS A 380 -9.87 -51.70 11.97
CA LYS A 380 -9.58 -50.63 11.00
C LYS A 380 -8.41 -49.77 11.49
N MET A 381 -7.51 -49.39 10.58
CA MET A 381 -6.47 -48.40 10.88
C MET A 381 -7.10 -47.03 10.99
N ARG A 382 -6.88 -46.34 12.11
CA ARG A 382 -7.38 -45.00 12.39
C ARG A 382 -6.28 -44.14 12.99
N TYR A 383 -6.33 -42.84 12.71
CA TYR A 383 -5.53 -41.86 13.44
C TYR A 383 -6.15 -41.63 14.81
N VAL A 384 -5.36 -41.85 15.86
CA VAL A 384 -5.82 -41.75 17.25
C VAL A 384 -4.77 -41.07 18.12
N PHE A 385 -5.22 -40.52 19.24
CA PHE A 385 -4.39 -40.06 20.34
C PHE A 385 -5.13 -40.27 21.67
N THR A 386 -4.42 -40.12 22.79
CA THR A 386 -4.96 -40.28 24.15
C THR A 386 -4.71 -39.03 24.99
N TYR A 387 -5.33 -38.96 26.16
CA TYR A 387 -5.00 -37.92 27.14
C TYR A 387 -3.54 -38.01 27.62
N GLU A 388 -2.95 -39.21 27.68
CA GLU A 388 -1.54 -39.39 27.99
C GLU A 388 -0.64 -38.80 26.90
N ASP A 389 -0.99 -38.99 25.62
CA ASP A 389 -0.26 -38.38 24.50
C ASP A 389 -0.29 -36.84 24.57
N LEU A 390 -1.42 -36.23 24.94
CA LEU A 390 -1.52 -34.77 25.11
C LEU A 390 -0.55 -34.24 26.18
N VAL A 391 -0.22 -35.04 27.19
CA VAL A 391 0.73 -34.67 28.25
C VAL A 391 2.16 -34.96 27.85
N GLN A 392 2.44 -36.15 27.30
CA GLN A 392 3.80 -36.62 27.08
C GLN A 392 4.39 -36.24 25.72
N ARG A 393 3.55 -36.03 24.71
CA ARG A 393 3.97 -35.91 23.29
C ARG A 393 3.50 -34.63 22.63
N SER A 394 2.79 -33.76 23.35
CA SER A 394 2.34 -32.48 22.78
C SER A 394 3.52 -31.57 22.47
N VAL A 395 3.41 -30.89 21.34
CA VAL A 395 4.29 -29.81 20.93
C VAL A 395 3.61 -28.50 21.34
N ARG A 396 4.22 -27.81 22.30
CA ARG A 396 3.82 -26.46 22.69
C ARG A 396 4.26 -25.47 21.59
N PRO A 397 3.54 -24.35 21.42
CA PRO A 397 3.93 -23.35 20.46
C PRO A 397 5.32 -22.79 20.80
N SER A 398 6.20 -22.71 19.82
CA SER A 398 7.52 -22.08 19.94
C SER A 398 7.44 -20.56 19.86
N GLY A 399 6.35 -20.02 19.32
CA GLY A 399 6.05 -18.60 19.27
C GLY A 399 4.57 -18.34 19.52
N VAL A 400 4.28 -17.30 20.31
CA VAL A 400 2.91 -16.82 20.57
C VAL A 400 2.92 -15.31 20.38
N SER A 401 2.02 -14.81 19.53
CA SER A 401 1.85 -13.37 19.33
C SER A 401 0.38 -13.01 19.12
N VAL A 402 0.03 -11.77 19.44
CA VAL A 402 -1.30 -11.22 19.19
C VAL A 402 -1.12 -9.93 18.42
N SER A 403 -1.81 -9.82 17.28
CA SER A 403 -1.77 -8.62 16.45
C SER A 403 -2.67 -7.51 17.01
N ALA A 404 -2.58 -6.32 16.42
CA ALA A 404 -3.50 -5.22 16.70
C ALA A 404 -4.97 -5.54 16.34
N ASN A 405 -5.20 -6.54 15.48
CA ASN A 405 -6.53 -7.00 15.10
C ASN A 405 -7.07 -8.12 16.00
N HIS A 406 -6.42 -8.38 17.14
CA HIS A 406 -6.74 -9.49 18.04
C HIS A 406 -6.60 -10.88 17.40
N THR A 407 -5.77 -11.00 16.37
CA THR A 407 -5.40 -12.29 15.79
C THR A 407 -4.28 -12.91 16.62
N LEU A 408 -4.59 -13.96 17.35
CA LEU A 408 -3.65 -14.84 18.03
C LEU A 408 -2.96 -15.74 17.01
N LYS A 409 -1.62 -15.73 17.01
CA LYS A 409 -0.79 -16.64 16.22
C LYS A 409 -0.03 -17.58 17.16
N LEU A 410 -0.20 -18.87 16.95
CA LEU A 410 0.52 -19.95 17.62
C LEU A 410 1.38 -20.67 16.60
N GLU A 411 2.70 -20.54 16.74
CA GLU A 411 3.67 -21.16 15.84
C GLU A 411 4.15 -22.48 16.43
N TYR A 412 4.06 -23.56 15.65
CA TYR A 412 4.55 -24.88 16.05
C TYR A 412 5.62 -25.37 15.07
N PRO A 413 6.78 -25.82 15.56
CA PRO A 413 7.79 -26.43 14.72
C PRO A 413 7.32 -27.80 14.23
N VAL A 414 7.47 -28.06 12.94
CA VAL A 414 6.95 -29.28 12.29
C VAL A 414 7.89 -29.80 11.20
N SER A 415 7.77 -31.10 10.92
CA SER A 415 8.37 -31.78 9.78
C SER A 415 7.28 -32.51 8.99
N THR A 416 7.62 -33.19 7.90
CA THR A 416 6.67 -34.02 7.16
C THR A 416 5.94 -35.01 8.08
N GLY A 417 4.63 -35.13 7.89
CA GLY A 417 3.79 -36.04 8.64
C GLY A 417 2.35 -35.55 8.87
N GLU A 418 1.62 -36.31 9.67
CA GLU A 418 0.23 -36.06 10.02
C GLU A 418 0.16 -35.49 11.43
N TYR A 419 -0.60 -34.41 11.60
CA TYR A 419 -0.67 -33.65 12.83
C TYR A 419 -2.11 -33.29 13.18
N VAL A 420 -2.36 -33.08 14.46
CA VAL A 420 -3.61 -32.50 14.93
C VAL A 420 -3.33 -31.32 15.84
N ILE A 421 -4.04 -30.22 15.59
CA ILE A 421 -4.15 -29.12 16.56
C ILE A 421 -5.39 -29.40 17.38
N TYR A 422 -5.21 -29.69 18.66
CA TYR A 422 -6.29 -29.99 19.59
C TYR A 422 -6.62 -28.75 20.43
N LYS A 423 -7.90 -28.37 20.43
CA LYS A 423 -8.47 -27.37 21.34
C LYS A 423 -9.17 -28.11 22.49
N PRO A 424 -8.63 -28.04 23.73
CA PRO A 424 -9.21 -28.75 24.87
C PRO A 424 -10.66 -28.37 25.15
N GLN A 425 -10.97 -27.08 25.10
CA GLN A 425 -12.34 -26.60 25.26
C GLN A 425 -13.17 -26.95 24.03
N GLY A 426 -14.23 -27.74 24.25
CA GLY A 426 -15.09 -28.25 23.19
C GLY A 426 -14.59 -29.53 22.52
N LYS A 427 -13.41 -30.05 22.91
CA LYS A 427 -12.81 -31.29 22.37
C LYS A 427 -12.77 -31.32 20.84
N LYS A 428 -12.28 -30.22 20.25
CA LYS A 428 -12.23 -30.05 18.80
C LYS A 428 -10.82 -30.10 18.25
N VAL A 429 -10.71 -30.44 16.96
CA VAL A 429 -9.44 -30.65 16.29
C VAL A 429 -9.37 -30.04 14.90
N ILE A 430 -8.17 -29.66 14.48
CA ILE A 430 -7.83 -29.39 13.07
C ILE A 430 -6.82 -30.46 12.66
N TRP A 431 -7.15 -31.25 11.63
CA TRP A 431 -6.24 -32.25 11.07
C TRP A 431 -5.41 -31.62 9.96
N CYS A 432 -4.09 -31.69 10.09
CA CYS A 432 -3.14 -31.17 9.11
C CYS A 432 -2.22 -32.27 8.60
N LYS A 433 -1.97 -32.27 7.29
CA LYS A 433 -0.99 -33.13 6.63
C LYS A 433 0.10 -32.26 6.03
N ILE A 434 1.34 -32.53 6.40
CA ILE A 434 2.52 -31.83 5.89
C ILE A 434 3.25 -32.77 4.95
N GLU A 435 3.33 -32.39 3.67
CA GLU A 435 3.98 -33.13 2.59
C GLU A 435 5.28 -32.48 2.11
#